data_AF-A0A6A4B2L0-F1
#
_entry.id   AF-A0A6A4B2L0-F1
#
_cell.length_a   1.000
_cell.length_b   1.000
_cell.length_c   1.000
_cell.angle_alpha   90.00
_cell.angle_beta   90.00
_cell.angle_gamma   90.00
#
_symmetry.space_group_name_H-M   'P 1'
#
loop_
_entity.id
_entity.type
_entity.pdbx_description
1 polymer ?
#
loop_
_entity_poly.entity_id
_entity_poly.type
_entity_poly.pdbx_seq_one_letter_code
_entity_poly.pdbx_strand_id
1 'polypeptide(L)'
;MRAKKLFNPVGADDVNLSVQAFQADDEDESISDAVEDPQTVVDSYDIGVQSDSDIEDESNQFQQDDDAMGEIGASGWNVYDELHSGDLQLDGSSDLYDGDYRPTRSAEAYARSPLGLLFYFLPKQLWFRIADETETYHMECISTDAEKQRAKQLDAQVKHLNKTGLPLE
;
A
#
# COMPACT_ATOMS: atom_id res chain seq x y z
N MET A 1 -13.30 -13.38 -31.39
CA MET A 1 -12.63 -12.14 -30.94
C MET A 1 -11.12 -12.37 -30.98
N ARG A 2 -10.32 -11.42 -31.49
CA ARG A 2 -8.86 -11.57 -31.55
C ARG A 2 -8.28 -11.38 -30.15
N ALA A 3 -7.79 -12.45 -29.54
CA ALA A 3 -6.91 -12.35 -28.38
C ALA A 3 -5.66 -11.60 -28.80
N LYS A 4 -5.63 -10.28 -28.57
CA LYS A 4 -4.39 -9.51 -28.66
C LYS A 4 -3.50 -10.08 -27.56
N LYS A 5 -2.44 -10.78 -27.96
CA LYS A 5 -1.36 -11.18 -27.06
C LYS A 5 -0.77 -9.86 -26.53
N LEU A 6 -1.27 -9.42 -25.38
CA LEU A 6 -0.87 -8.18 -24.72
C LEU A 6 0.57 -8.26 -24.21
N PHE A 7 1.12 -9.48 -24.16
CA PHE A 7 2.45 -9.76 -23.64
C PHE A 7 3.31 -10.40 -24.74
N ASN A 8 4.47 -9.78 -24.96
CA ASN A 8 5.57 -10.38 -25.72
C ASN A 8 6.08 -11.64 -25.01
N PRO A 9 6.78 -12.56 -25.69
CA PRO A 9 7.43 -13.68 -25.03
C PRO A 9 8.29 -13.19 -23.85
N VAL A 10 8.13 -13.85 -22.71
CA VAL A 10 8.78 -13.56 -21.42
C VAL A 10 10.28 -13.42 -21.66
N GLY A 11 10.83 -12.24 -21.35
CA GLY A 11 12.27 -12.00 -21.41
C GLY A 11 12.97 -12.75 -20.28
N ALA A 12 14.23 -13.12 -20.48
CA ALA A 12 15.04 -13.75 -19.42
C ALA A 12 15.24 -12.84 -18.18
N ASP A 13 14.88 -11.56 -18.30
CA ASP A 13 14.94 -10.49 -17.33
C ASP A 13 13.59 -10.20 -16.63
N ASP A 14 12.52 -10.97 -16.92
CA ASP A 14 11.20 -10.74 -16.34
C ASP A 14 11.13 -11.22 -14.88
N VAL A 15 10.89 -10.29 -13.97
CA VAL A 15 10.81 -10.53 -12.52
C VAL A 15 9.45 -11.12 -12.08
N ASN A 16 8.47 -11.21 -12.99
CA ASN A 16 7.11 -11.69 -12.69
C ASN A 16 6.92 -13.22 -12.86
N LEU A 17 7.96 -14.01 -12.61
CA LEU A 17 7.88 -15.48 -12.66
C LEU A 17 7.13 -16.03 -11.45
N SER A 18 5.80 -16.07 -11.51
CA SER A 18 5.02 -16.88 -10.57
C SER A 18 4.96 -18.34 -11.05
N VAL A 19 5.47 -19.27 -10.24
CA VAL A 19 5.46 -20.73 -10.51
C VAL A 19 4.04 -21.31 -10.63
N GLN A 20 3.03 -20.62 -10.10
CA GLN A 20 1.62 -20.99 -10.29
C GLN A 20 1.06 -20.35 -11.56
N ALA A 21 0.87 -21.17 -12.59
CA ALA A 21 -0.04 -20.88 -13.67
C ALA A 21 -1.49 -20.95 -13.14
N PHE A 22 -2.21 -19.83 -13.15
CA PHE A 22 -3.65 -19.83 -12.89
C PHE A 22 -4.37 -20.59 -14.01
N GLN A 23 -5.18 -21.58 -13.64
CA GLN A 23 -6.33 -21.98 -14.44
C GLN A 23 -7.43 -20.98 -14.10
N ALA A 24 -7.81 -20.14 -15.07
CA ALA A 24 -9.03 -19.36 -14.97
C ALA A 24 -10.19 -20.34 -15.21
N ASP A 25 -10.97 -20.61 -14.17
CA ASP A 25 -12.27 -21.24 -14.34
C ASP A 25 -13.26 -20.09 -14.63
N ASP A 26 -13.66 -19.98 -15.89
CA ASP A 26 -14.62 -18.99 -16.36
C ASP A 26 -16.03 -19.43 -15.93
N GLU A 27 -16.45 -19.09 -14.71
CA GLU A 27 -17.86 -19.16 -14.30
C GLU A 27 -18.48 -17.75 -14.38
N ASP A 28 -19.18 -17.53 -15.48
CA ASP A 28 -19.91 -16.31 -15.86
C ASP A 28 -21.30 -16.33 -15.16
N GLU A 29 -21.39 -15.88 -13.90
CA GLU A 29 -22.68 -15.64 -13.22
C GLU A 29 -22.94 -14.12 -13.15
N SER A 30 -23.81 -13.68 -14.05
CA SER A 30 -24.28 -12.30 -14.17
C SER A 30 -25.19 -11.93 -13.00
N ILE A 31 -24.66 -11.19 -12.03
CA ILE A 31 -25.45 -10.44 -11.04
C ILE A 31 -25.50 -8.97 -11.44
N SER A 32 -26.64 -8.55 -12.00
CA SER A 32 -27.03 -7.14 -12.07
C SER A 32 -27.79 -6.80 -10.79
N ASP A 33 -27.19 -6.03 -9.89
CA ASP A 33 -27.93 -5.41 -8.79
C ASP A 33 -27.70 -3.89 -8.80
N ALA A 34 -28.80 -3.16 -8.83
CA ALA A 34 -28.82 -1.71 -8.98
C ALA A 34 -28.40 -1.07 -7.64
N VAL A 35 -27.25 -0.42 -7.62
CA VAL A 35 -26.79 0.33 -6.44
C VAL A 35 -27.58 1.64 -6.31
N GLU A 36 -28.48 1.68 -5.33
CA GLU A 36 -29.08 2.92 -4.83
C GLU A 36 -28.03 3.71 -4.03
N ASP A 37 -27.93 5.00 -4.32
CA ASP A 37 -26.92 5.96 -3.85
C ASP A 37 -26.86 6.04 -2.31
N PRO A 38 -25.79 5.57 -1.64
CA PRO A 38 -25.63 5.77 -0.22
C PRO A 38 -25.12 7.19 0.02
N GLN A 39 -25.98 8.02 0.60
CA GLN A 39 -25.62 9.34 1.11
C GLN A 39 -24.33 9.29 1.92
N THR A 40 -23.41 10.18 1.56
CA THR A 40 -22.09 10.36 2.17
C THR A 40 -22.21 10.82 3.62
N VAL A 41 -22.33 9.89 4.56
CA VAL A 41 -21.93 10.12 5.96
C VAL A 41 -20.41 9.95 6.03
N VAL A 42 -19.70 11.04 5.83
CA VAL A 42 -18.29 11.18 6.18
C VAL A 42 -18.17 11.19 7.70
N ASP A 43 -18.22 10.00 8.30
CA ASP A 43 -17.74 9.80 9.66
C ASP A 43 -16.22 9.80 9.62
N SER A 44 -15.62 10.79 10.28
CA SER A 44 -14.18 10.96 10.43
C SER A 44 -13.59 9.70 11.07
N TYR A 45 -12.88 8.89 10.28
CA TYR A 45 -12.05 7.80 10.77
C TYR A 45 -10.86 8.38 11.52
N ASP A 46 -11.03 8.59 12.83
CA ASP A 46 -9.93 8.83 13.75
C ASP A 46 -9.25 7.48 14.03
N ILE A 47 -8.32 7.10 13.16
CA ILE A 47 -7.42 5.97 13.40
C ILE A 47 -6.41 6.46 14.41
N GLY A 48 -6.76 6.35 15.70
CA GLY A 48 -5.85 6.52 16.82
C GLY A 48 -4.83 5.38 16.84
N VAL A 49 -3.89 5.38 15.90
CA VAL A 49 -2.66 4.57 16.00
C VAL A 49 -1.82 5.20 17.11
N GLN A 50 -1.91 4.62 18.31
CA GLN A 50 -0.90 4.84 19.32
C GLN A 50 0.35 4.10 18.86
N SER A 51 1.39 4.85 18.51
CA SER A 51 2.69 4.29 18.17
C SER A 51 3.21 3.53 19.38
N ASP A 52 3.17 2.20 19.33
CA ASP A 52 3.77 1.35 20.35
C ASP A 52 5.28 1.40 20.14
N SER A 53 5.99 2.06 21.05
CA SER A 53 7.43 2.37 20.95
C SER A 53 8.33 1.16 21.22
N ASP A 54 7.76 0.01 21.57
CA ASP A 54 8.49 -1.09 22.20
C ASP A 54 8.78 -2.26 21.24
N ILE A 55 8.71 -2.02 19.93
CA ILE A 55 9.13 -3.01 18.92
C ILE A 55 10.61 -2.76 18.61
N GLU A 56 11.50 -3.51 19.26
CA GLU A 56 12.92 -3.53 18.90
C GLU A 56 13.08 -4.18 17.51
N ASP A 57 13.15 -3.37 16.45
CA ASP A 57 13.53 -3.83 15.13
C ASP A 57 15.02 -4.22 15.15
N GLU A 58 15.29 -5.53 15.22
CA GLU A 58 16.64 -6.09 15.18
C GLU A 58 17.33 -5.91 13.81
N SER A 59 16.65 -5.31 12.82
CA SER A 59 17.25 -4.87 11.57
C SER A 59 18.03 -3.55 11.77
N ASN A 60 19.33 -3.64 12.04
CA ASN A 60 20.24 -2.48 12.11
C ASN A 60 20.39 -1.72 10.76
N GLN A 61 19.49 -1.92 9.80
CA GLN A 61 19.56 -1.38 8.45
C GLN A 61 18.61 -0.20 8.22
N PHE A 62 17.63 0.01 9.10
CA PHE A 62 16.69 1.14 9.03
C PHE A 62 16.42 1.74 10.40
N GLN A 63 17.47 2.01 11.19
CA GLN A 63 17.33 2.82 12.40
C GLN A 63 16.94 4.24 11.97
N GLN A 64 15.65 4.55 12.10
CA GLN A 64 15.13 5.91 12.01
C GLN A 64 15.51 6.62 13.32
N ASP A 65 16.76 7.04 13.42
CA ASP A 65 17.21 7.89 14.52
C ASP A 65 16.37 9.18 14.53
N ASP A 66 15.63 9.43 15.61
CA ASP A 66 14.72 10.57 15.74
C ASP A 66 15.46 11.91 15.55
N ASP A 67 16.71 11.96 16.01
CA ASP A 67 17.57 13.12 15.82
C ASP A 67 17.92 13.33 14.34
N ALA A 68 18.24 12.26 13.61
CA ALA A 68 18.49 12.30 12.17
C ALA A 68 17.22 12.65 11.38
N MET A 69 16.05 12.14 11.77
CA MET A 69 14.76 12.49 11.15
C MET A 69 14.38 13.95 11.41
N GLY A 70 14.66 14.46 12.61
CA GLY A 70 14.51 15.87 12.96
C GLY A 70 15.41 16.78 12.13
N GLU A 71 16.67 16.38 11.92
CA GLU A 71 17.61 17.11 11.07
C GLU A 71 17.18 17.11 9.60
N ILE A 72 16.69 15.99 9.05
CA ILE A 72 16.13 15.94 7.69
C ILE A 72 14.89 16.84 7.57
N GLY A 73 14.03 16.87 8.59
CA GLY A 73 12.88 17.77 8.64
C GLY A 73 13.28 19.26 8.64
N ALA A 74 14.37 19.61 9.32
CA ALA A 74 14.87 20.98 9.44
C ALA A 74 15.72 21.44 8.23
N SER A 75 16.59 20.56 7.71
CA SER A 75 17.46 20.81 6.56
C SER A 75 16.75 20.64 5.22
N GLY A 76 15.61 19.93 5.22
CA GLY A 76 14.83 19.65 4.03
C GLY A 76 15.42 18.50 3.21
N TRP A 77 14.70 18.12 2.15
CA TRP A 77 15.21 17.15 1.19
C TRP A 77 16.20 17.82 0.23
N ASN A 78 17.34 17.17 -0.02
CA ASN A 78 18.18 17.53 -1.15
C ASN A 78 17.35 17.42 -2.43
N VAL A 79 17.04 18.55 -3.05
CA VAL A 79 16.25 18.60 -4.27
C VAL A 79 17.12 18.07 -5.41
N TYR A 80 16.54 17.20 -6.23
CA TYR A 80 17.20 16.70 -7.43
C TYR A 80 17.64 17.86 -8.32
N ASP A 81 18.96 18.04 -8.47
CA ASP A 81 19.55 19.06 -9.33
C ASP A 81 19.69 18.51 -10.75
N GLU A 82 18.67 18.76 -11.57
CA GLU A 82 18.64 18.30 -12.95
C GLU A 82 19.83 18.84 -13.77
N LEU A 83 20.28 20.07 -13.49
CA LEU A 83 21.33 20.75 -14.25
C LEU A 83 22.70 20.10 -14.06
N HIS A 84 22.95 19.53 -12.89
CA HIS A 84 24.22 18.87 -12.54
C HIS A 84 24.09 17.35 -12.39
N SER A 85 22.94 16.78 -12.76
CA SER A 85 22.68 15.33 -12.64
C SER A 85 23.61 14.45 -13.48
N GLY A 86 24.21 15.00 -14.53
CA GLY A 86 25.18 14.32 -15.39
C GLY A 86 26.64 14.45 -14.92
N ASP A 87 26.90 15.25 -13.89
CA ASP A 87 28.27 15.49 -13.42
C ASP A 87 28.74 14.29 -12.59
N LEU A 88 29.88 13.75 -12.97
CA LEU A 88 30.53 12.66 -12.26
C LEU A 88 31.02 13.16 -10.89
N GLN A 89 30.31 12.80 -9.82
CA GLN A 89 30.63 13.21 -8.45
C GLN A 89 31.89 12.50 -7.87
N LEU A 90 32.35 11.44 -8.54
CA LEU A 90 33.49 10.62 -8.10
C LEU A 90 34.61 10.65 -9.15
N ASP A 91 35.84 10.92 -8.75
CA ASP A 91 37.00 10.84 -9.64
C ASP A 91 37.19 9.38 -10.14
N GLY A 92 37.43 9.20 -11.44
CA GLY A 92 37.57 7.89 -12.08
C GLY A 92 36.27 7.12 -12.38
N SER A 93 35.09 7.71 -12.14
CA SER A 93 33.80 7.05 -12.39
C SER A 93 33.46 6.86 -13.88
N SER A 94 34.19 7.50 -14.79
CA SER A 94 34.02 7.36 -16.24
C SER A 94 34.40 5.98 -16.81
N ASP A 95 35.16 5.17 -16.07
CA ASP A 95 35.64 3.83 -16.51
C ASP A 95 34.89 2.67 -15.81
N LEU A 96 33.90 2.97 -14.96
CA LEU A 96 33.20 1.93 -14.19
C LEU A 96 32.22 1.11 -15.04
N TYR A 97 31.66 1.70 -16.09
CA TYR A 97 30.70 1.02 -16.97
C TYR A 97 30.65 1.71 -18.35
N ASP A 98 30.97 0.96 -19.40
CA ASP A 98 30.91 1.42 -20.81
C ASP A 98 29.67 0.89 -21.55
N GLY A 99 28.70 0.34 -20.80
CA GLY A 99 27.47 -0.21 -21.36
C GLY A 99 26.35 0.84 -21.53
N ASP A 100 25.29 0.44 -22.22
CA ASP A 100 24.11 1.29 -22.41
C ASP A 100 23.35 1.49 -21.09
N TYR A 101 23.11 2.75 -20.73
CA TYR A 101 22.32 3.14 -19.57
C TYR A 101 20.85 3.27 -19.95
N ARG A 102 20.09 2.18 -19.87
CA ARG A 102 18.65 2.18 -20.19
C ARG A 102 17.87 1.24 -19.27
N PRO A 103 16.57 1.52 -19.06
CA PRO A 103 15.67 0.53 -18.47
C PRO A 103 15.73 -0.78 -19.26
N THR A 104 15.54 -1.89 -18.56
CA THR A 104 15.43 -3.19 -19.23
C THR A 104 14.31 -3.16 -20.27
N ARG A 105 14.44 -3.96 -21.33
CA ARG A 105 13.44 -4.00 -22.42
C ARG A 105 12.04 -4.34 -21.89
N SER A 106 11.98 -5.16 -20.85
CA SER A 106 10.78 -5.50 -20.11
C SER A 106 10.18 -4.28 -19.38
N ALA A 107 10.96 -3.55 -18.58
CA ALA A 107 10.51 -2.33 -17.89
C ALA A 107 10.09 -1.22 -18.87
N GLU A 108 10.84 -1.02 -19.95
CA GLU A 108 10.55 -0.03 -21.00
C GLU A 108 9.19 -0.27 -21.66
N ALA A 109 8.75 -1.54 -21.79
CA ALA A 109 7.45 -1.88 -22.33
C ALA A 109 6.28 -1.39 -21.44
N TYR A 110 6.48 -1.33 -20.11
CA TYR A 110 5.47 -0.89 -19.14
C TYR A 110 5.58 0.60 -18.79
N ALA A 111 6.71 1.25 -19.09
CA ALA A 111 7.00 2.65 -18.75
C ALA A 111 6.00 3.68 -19.33
N ARG A 112 5.23 3.31 -20.36
CA ARG A 112 4.17 4.18 -20.91
C ARG A 112 2.96 4.35 -20.00
N SER A 113 2.84 3.53 -18.96
CA SER A 113 1.79 3.65 -17.95
C SER A 113 2.45 3.68 -16.57
N PRO A 114 2.31 4.77 -15.79
CA PRO A 114 2.87 4.82 -14.44
C PRO A 114 2.32 3.68 -13.56
N LEU A 115 1.05 3.31 -13.76
CA LEU A 115 0.42 2.17 -13.12
C LEU A 115 1.02 0.83 -13.59
N GLY A 116 1.36 0.71 -14.88
CA GLY A 116 2.04 -0.47 -15.42
C GLY A 116 3.43 -0.65 -14.82
N LEU A 117 4.16 0.45 -14.60
CA LEU A 117 5.46 0.43 -13.97
C LEU A 117 5.37 0.05 -12.48
N LEU A 118 4.34 0.52 -11.77
CA LEU A 118 4.06 0.11 -10.39
C LEU A 118 3.88 -1.41 -10.27
N PHE A 119 3.06 -2.00 -11.13
CA PHE A 119 2.84 -3.46 -11.14
C PHE A 119 4.02 -4.25 -11.70
N TYR A 120 4.87 -3.65 -12.54
CA TYR A 120 6.08 -4.30 -13.02
C TYR A 120 7.06 -4.59 -11.88
N PHE A 121 7.22 -3.64 -10.94
CA PHE A 121 8.13 -3.78 -9.80
C PHE A 121 7.52 -4.51 -8.60
N LEU A 122 6.19 -4.61 -8.50
CA LEU A 122 5.51 -5.28 -7.40
C LEU A 122 5.12 -6.71 -7.80
N PRO A 123 5.79 -7.75 -7.26
CA PRO A 123 5.48 -9.13 -7.61
C PRO A 123 4.03 -9.48 -7.28
N LYS A 124 3.36 -10.23 -8.14
CA LYS A 124 1.98 -10.68 -7.89
C LYS A 124 1.81 -11.40 -6.55
N GLN A 125 2.83 -12.14 -6.12
CA GLN A 125 2.88 -12.84 -4.84
C GLN A 125 2.79 -11.93 -3.62
N LEU A 126 3.30 -10.70 -3.71
CA LEU A 126 3.21 -9.73 -2.62
C LEU A 126 1.75 -9.39 -2.34
N TRP A 127 0.97 -9.11 -3.40
CA TRP A 127 -0.44 -8.77 -3.28
C TRP A 127 -1.27 -9.89 -2.66
N PHE A 128 -0.98 -11.15 -3.02
CA PHE A 128 -1.65 -12.30 -2.41
C PHE A 128 -1.37 -12.41 -0.91
N ARG A 129 -0.10 -12.20 -0.50
CA ARG A 129 0.26 -12.22 0.92
C ARG A 129 -0.37 -11.08 1.70
N ILE A 130 -0.39 -9.87 1.13
CA ILE A 130 -1.05 -8.72 1.76
C ILE A 130 -2.52 -9.04 1.99
N ALA A 131 -3.22 -9.61 1.00
CA ALA A 131 -4.62 -9.97 1.14
C ALA A 131 -4.86 -11.02 2.23
N ASP A 132 -4.05 -12.09 2.24
CA ASP A 132 -4.16 -13.18 3.22
C ASP A 132 -3.88 -12.72 4.66
N GLU A 133 -2.83 -11.91 4.85
CA GLU A 133 -2.48 -11.34 6.14
C GLU A 133 -3.54 -10.34 6.61
N THR A 134 -4.08 -9.52 5.69
CA THR A 134 -5.14 -8.55 6.02
C THR A 134 -6.40 -9.27 6.47
N GLU A 135 -6.78 -10.35 5.79
CA GLU A 135 -7.95 -11.16 6.18
C GLU A 135 -7.73 -11.83 7.54
N THR A 136 -6.53 -12.37 7.77
CA THR A 136 -6.16 -12.97 9.06
C THR A 136 -6.27 -11.95 10.19
N TYR A 137 -5.66 -10.77 10.03
CA TYR A 137 -5.74 -9.68 11.00
C TYR A 137 -7.17 -9.21 11.23
N HIS A 138 -7.96 -9.07 10.16
CA HIS A 138 -9.36 -8.69 10.26
C HIS A 138 -10.15 -9.68 11.11
N MET A 139 -9.99 -10.98 10.86
CA MET A 139 -10.67 -12.03 11.61
C MET A 139 -10.32 -12.03 13.10
N GLU A 140 -9.07 -11.76 13.44
CA GLU A 140 -8.63 -11.61 14.83
C GLU A 140 -9.27 -10.40 15.53
N CYS A 141 -9.41 -9.29 14.79
CA CYS A 141 -9.95 -8.04 15.32
C CYS A 141 -11.46 -8.05 15.55
N ILE A 142 -12.24 -8.92 14.88
CA ILE A 142 -13.71 -8.99 14.97
C ILE A 142 -14.18 -8.99 16.43
N SER A 143 -13.56 -9.81 17.28
CA SER A 143 -13.95 -9.95 18.69
C SER A 143 -13.77 -8.64 19.46
N THR A 144 -12.62 -8.01 19.32
CA THR A 144 -12.28 -6.75 19.98
C THR A 144 -13.17 -5.59 19.49
N ASP A 145 -13.48 -5.56 18.21
CA ASP A 145 -14.34 -4.53 17.64
C ASP A 145 -15.80 -4.72 18.05
N ALA A 146 -16.27 -5.97 18.15
CA ALA A 146 -17.58 -6.29 18.71
C ALA A 146 -17.71 -5.85 20.18
N GLU A 147 -16.66 -6.02 20.99
CA GLU A 147 -16.64 -5.55 22.38
C GLU A 147 -16.66 -4.01 22.46
N LYS A 148 -15.85 -3.31 21.66
CA LYS A 148 -15.88 -1.85 21.56
C LYS A 148 -17.25 -1.34 21.15
N GLN A 149 -17.88 -1.97 20.15
CA GLN A 149 -19.23 -1.62 19.70
C GLN A 149 -20.26 -1.82 20.81
N ARG A 150 -20.20 -2.94 21.53
CA ARG A 150 -21.09 -3.21 22.67
C ARG A 150 -20.91 -2.18 23.78
N ALA A 151 -19.68 -1.80 24.11
CA ALA A 151 -19.42 -0.76 25.11
C ALA A 151 -20.03 0.59 24.71
N LYS A 152 -19.87 0.99 23.44
CA LYS A 152 -20.48 2.21 22.88
C LYS A 152 -22.01 2.18 22.96
N GLN A 153 -22.64 1.03 22.69
CA GLN A 153 -24.09 0.87 22.81
C GLN A 153 -24.58 0.98 24.27
N LEU A 154 -23.83 0.44 25.23
CA LEU A 154 -24.16 0.55 26.65
C LEU A 154 -24.02 2.00 27.15
N ASP A 155 -22.95 2.70 26.78
CA ASP A 155 -22.75 4.11 27.11
C ASP A 155 -23.86 5.00 26.50
N ALA A 156 -24.25 4.73 25.26
CA ALA A 156 -25.38 5.42 24.62
C ALA A 156 -26.70 5.20 25.36
N GLN A 157 -26.96 3.99 25.86
CA GLN A 157 -28.14 3.69 26.66
C GLN A 157 -28.13 4.42 28.01
N VAL A 158 -26.99 4.45 28.70
CA VAL A 158 -26.84 5.19 29.96
C VAL A 158 -27.09 6.69 29.75
N LYS A 159 -26.51 7.27 28.69
CA LYS A 159 -26.73 8.67 28.31
C LYS A 159 -28.20 8.96 27.99
N HIS A 160 -28.88 8.06 27.27
CA HIS A 160 -30.30 8.22 26.94
C HIS A 160 -31.18 8.20 28.20
N LEU A 161 -30.98 7.23 29.10
CA LEU A 161 -31.69 7.12 30.38
C LEU A 161 -31.52 8.37 31.26
N ASN A 162 -30.30 8.90 31.35
CA ASN A 162 -30.02 10.11 32.11
C ASN A 162 -30.69 11.37 31.52
N LYS A 163 -30.88 11.41 30.20
CA LYS A 163 -31.54 12.53 29.51
C LYS A 163 -33.06 12.51 29.69
N THR A 164 -33.66 11.33 29.80
CA THR A 164 -35.10 11.15 30.09
C THR A 164 -35.47 11.33 31.56
N GLY A 165 -34.48 11.43 32.47
CA GLY A 165 -34.68 11.56 33.91
C GLY A 165 -34.69 12.98 34.47
N LEU A 166 -34.49 14.03 33.66
CA LEU A 166 -34.65 15.43 34.12
C LEU A 166 -36.13 15.83 34.07
N PRO A 167 -36.79 16.09 35.21
CA PRO A 167 -38.14 16.60 35.22
C PRO A 167 -38.16 18.07 34.75
N LEU A 168 -39.18 18.38 33.96
CA LEU A 168 -39.59 19.73 33.57
C LEU A 168 -39.77 20.60 34.83
N GLU A 169 -38.97 21.65 34.96
CA GLU A 169 -39.27 22.82 35.80
C GLU A 169 -40.08 23.84 35.00
#